data_AF-A0A6G3CSE1-F1
#
_entry.id   AF-A0A6G3CSE1-F1
#
_cell.length_a   1.000
_cell.length_b   1.000
_cell.length_c   1.000
_cell.angle_alpha   90.00
_cell.angle_beta   90.00
_cell.angle_gamma   90.00
#
_symmetry.space_group_name_H-M   'P 1'
#
loop_
_entity.id
_entity.type
_entity.pdbx_description
1 polymer ?
#
loop_
_entity_poly.entity_id
_entity_poly.type
_entity_poly.pdbx_seq_one_letter_code
_entity_poly.pdbx_strand_id
1 'polypeptide(L)' 'ALLRDGLTGRHATRLKACAAPECRWVFYDRAPSSNGLWCDMDVCGARHKMRAYRARGGAAARRDD' A
#
# COMPACT_ATOMS: atom_id res chain seq x y z
N ALA A 1 22.33 -2.24 -9.84
CA ALA A 1 22.16 -0.81 -10.17
C ALA A 1 20.91 -0.19 -9.53
N LEU A 2 19.75 -0.86 -9.53
CA LEU A 2 18.48 -0.32 -8.99
C LEU A 2 18.53 0.24 -7.56
N LEU A 3 19.29 -0.39 -6.65
CA LEU A 3 19.42 0.10 -5.26
C LEU A 3 20.12 1.47 -5.16
N ARG A 4 21.12 1.75 -6.01
CA ARG A 4 21.88 3.02 -5.97
C ARG A 4 21.08 4.16 -6.60
N ASP A 5 20.45 3.91 -7.75
CA ASP A 5 19.63 4.91 -8.45
C ASP A 5 18.33 5.22 -7.71
N GLY A 6 17.78 4.24 -6.99
CA GLY A 6 16.59 4.41 -6.15
C GLY A 6 16.83 5.16 -4.84
N LEU A 7 18.08 5.36 -4.42
CA LEU A 7 18.42 6.09 -3.19
C LEU A 7 18.95 7.51 -3.46
N THR A 8 19.69 7.73 -4.55
CA THR A 8 20.36 9.02 -4.81
C THR A 8 20.23 9.52 -6.25
N GLY A 9 19.45 8.85 -7.10
CA GLY A 9 19.32 9.16 -8.53
C GLY A 9 17.93 9.65 -8.95
N ARG A 10 17.68 9.72 -10.26
CA ARG A 10 16.39 10.15 -10.86
C ARG A 10 15.17 9.33 -10.43
N HIS A 11 15.39 8.18 -9.78
CA HIS A 11 14.34 7.27 -9.30
C HIS A 11 14.13 7.35 -7.79
N ALA A 12 14.79 8.27 -7.07
CA ALA A 12 14.61 8.44 -5.63
C ALA A 12 13.13 8.67 -5.22
N THR A 13 12.35 9.34 -6.08
CA THR A 13 10.90 9.57 -5.86
C THR A 13 10.04 8.30 -5.93
N ARG A 14 10.60 7.18 -6.42
CA ARG A 14 9.92 5.88 -6.46
C ARG A 14 10.14 5.05 -5.21
N LEU A 15 11.10 5.38 -4.35
CA LEU A 15 11.23 4.72 -3.06
C LEU A 15 10.28 5.36 -2.05
N LYS A 16 9.33 4.60 -1.51
CA LYS A 16 8.25 5.12 -0.67
C LYS A 16 8.05 4.26 0.59
N ALA A 17 7.60 4.90 1.67
CA ALA A 17 7.10 4.18 2.84
C ALA A 17 5.67 3.69 2.57
N CYS A 18 5.34 2.49 3.06
CA CYS A 18 3.98 1.96 3.00
C CYS A 18 3.01 2.87 3.76
N ALA A 19 1.84 3.17 3.17
CA ALA A 19 0.84 4.03 3.79
C ALA A 19 0.02 3.33 4.90
N ALA A 20 0.25 2.04 5.17
CA ALA A 20 -0.43 1.34 6.25
C ALA A 20 0.16 1.77 7.60
N PRO A 21 -0.65 2.25 8.58
CA PRO A 21 -0.14 2.86 9.82
C PRO A 21 0.80 1.96 10.63
N GLU A 22 0.49 0.67 10.68
CA GLU A 22 1.28 -0.35 11.37
C GLU A 22 2.41 -0.96 10.52
N CYS A 23 2.53 -0.60 9.24
CA CYS A 23 3.55 -1.13 8.34
C CYS A 23 4.78 -0.22 8.30
N ARG A 24 5.97 -0.81 8.55
CA ARG A 24 7.25 -0.08 8.56
C ARG A 24 8.13 -0.38 7.34
N TRP A 25 7.56 -0.95 6.30
CA TRP A 25 8.30 -1.33 5.11
C TRP A 25 8.40 -0.18 4.13
N VAL A 26 9.56 -0.12 3.47
CA VAL A 26 9.80 0.73 2.30
C VAL A 26 9.65 -0.14 1.06
N PHE A 27 9.08 0.41 -0.01
CA PHE A 27 8.89 -0.29 -1.27
C PHE A 27 9.28 0.59 -2.45
N TYR A 28 9.57 -0.06 -3.58
CA TYR A 28 9.79 0.62 -4.84
C TYR A 28 8.47 0.68 -5.62
N ASP A 29 8.01 1.90 -5.88
CA ASP A 29 6.80 2.16 -6.65
C ASP A 29 7.02 1.82 -8.13
N ARG A 30 6.36 0.74 -8.55
CA ARG A 30 6.35 0.25 -9.92
C ARG A 30 5.21 0.83 -10.76
N ALA A 31 4.30 1.61 -10.18
CA ALA A 31 3.20 2.21 -10.91
C ALA A 31 3.72 3.17 -12.01
N PRO A 32 3.12 3.18 -13.20
CA PRO A 32 3.52 4.10 -14.27
C PRO A 32 3.45 5.58 -13.84
N SER A 33 2.41 5.94 -13.10
CA SER A 33 2.15 7.28 -12.58
C SER A 33 2.79 7.58 -11.22
N SER A 34 3.63 6.68 -10.69
CA SER A 34 4.25 6.83 -9.36
C SER A 34 3.20 7.14 -8.26
N ASN A 35 2.08 6.40 -8.25
CA ASN A 35 1.00 6.55 -7.28
C ASN A 35 0.82 5.31 -6.38
N GLY A 36 1.79 4.40 -6.36
CA GLY A 36 1.81 3.28 -5.42
C GLY A 36 1.84 3.77 -3.98
N LEU A 37 1.03 3.13 -3.13
CA LEU A 37 0.84 3.44 -1.71
C LEU A 37 1.21 2.28 -0.78
N TRP A 38 1.21 1.05 -1.30
CA TRP A 38 1.31 -0.16 -0.49
C TRP A 38 2.56 -0.95 -0.87
N CYS A 39 3.26 -1.48 0.14
CA CYS A 39 4.41 -2.34 -0.09
C CYS A 39 4.04 -3.67 -0.78
N ASP A 40 2.81 -4.13 -0.53
CA ASP A 40 2.24 -5.34 -1.09
C ASP A 40 0.71 -5.17 -1.18
N MET A 41 0.15 -5.51 -2.33
CA MET A 41 -1.28 -5.34 -2.60
C MET A 41 -2.15 -6.36 -1.85
N ASP A 42 -1.67 -7.60 -1.71
CA ASP A 42 -2.41 -8.70 -1.09
C ASP A 42 -2.37 -8.62 0.44
N VAL A 43 -1.37 -7.94 1.00
CA VAL A 43 -1.25 -7.71 2.44
C VAL A 43 -1.77 -6.32 2.83
N CYS A 44 -1.06 -5.26 2.48
CA CYS A 44 -1.36 -3.91 2.97
C CYS A 44 -2.54 -3.29 2.21
N GLY A 45 -2.60 -3.49 0.90
CA GLY A 45 -3.73 -3.03 0.07
C GLY A 45 -5.05 -3.69 0.49
N ALA A 46 -5.06 -5.02 0.64
CA ALA A 46 -6.23 -5.78 1.06
C ALA A 46 -6.69 -5.37 2.48
N ARG A 47 -5.77 -5.22 3.44
CA ARG A 47 -6.09 -4.74 4.80
C ARG A 47 -6.77 -3.37 4.77
N HIS A 48 -6.22 -2.42 4.01
CA HIS A 48 -6.84 -1.10 3.85
C HIS A 48 -8.25 -1.20 3.26
N LYS A 49 -8.41 -1.97 2.17
CA LYS A 49 -9.72 -2.22 1.54
C LYS A 49 -10.73 -2.80 2.52
N MET A 50 -10.33 -3.77 3.34
CA MET A 50 -11.20 -4.40 4.33
C MET A 50 -11.57 -3.47 5.49
N ARG A 51 -10.64 -2.61 5.95
CA ARG A 51 -10.94 -1.56 6.94
C ARG A 51 -12.00 -0.61 6.40
N ALA A 52 -11.83 -0.11 5.16
CA ALA A 52 -12.78 0.77 4.50
C ALA A 52 -14.14 0.09 4.23
N TYR A 53 -14.16 -1.20 3.90
CA TYR A 53 -15.40 -1.97 3.75
C TYR A 53 -16.17 -2.08 5.08
N ARG A 54 -15.48 -2.43 6.17
CA ARG A 54 -16.09 -2.54 7.51
C ARG A 54 -16.60 -1.20 8.03
N ALA A 55 -15.85 -0.11 7.82
CA ALA A 55 -16.25 1.24 8.21
C ALA A 55 -17.56 1.70 7.52
N ARG A 56 -17.83 1.19 6.31
CA ARG A 56 -19.06 1.47 5.54
C ARG A 56 -20.22 0.53 5.87
N GLY A 57 -20.14 -0.24 6.96
CA GLY A 57 -21.23 -1.13 7.39
C GLY A 57 -21.24 -2.52 6.74
N GLY A 58 -20.25 -2.86 5.92
CA GLY A 58 -20.19 -4.17 5.23
C GLY A 58 -20.04 -5.40 6.15
N ALA A 59 -19.86 -5.20 7.46
CA ALA A 59 -19.82 -6.29 8.45
C ALA A 59 -21.19 -6.62 9.07
N ALA A 60 -22.19 -5.75 8.94
CA ALA A 60 -23.51 -5.92 9.56
C ALA A 60 -24.45 -6.84 8.76
N ALA A 61 -24.20 -7.04 7.45
CA ALA A 61 -25.12 -7.75 6.55
C ALA A 61 -24.98 -9.28 6.49
N ARG A 62 -24.32 -9.95 7.44
CA ARG A 62 -24.11 -11.42 7.43
C ARG A 62 -24.40 -12.10 8.78
N ARG A 63 -25.39 -11.61 9.53
CA ARG A 63 -25.87 -12.22 10.77
C ARG A 63 -27.39 -12.04 10.89
N ASP A 64 -28.16 -12.62 9.95
CA ASP A 64 -29.63 -12.73 10.03
C ASP A 64 -30.13 -13.92 9.17
N ASP A 65 -29.41 -15.06 9.15
CA ASP A 65 -29.89 -16.36 8.61
C ASP A 65 -29.40 -17.50 9.52
#